data_AF-A0A7C3M6L7-F1
#
_entry.id   AF-A0A7C3M6L7-F1
#
_cell.length_a   1.000
_cell.length_b   1.000
_cell.length_c   1.000
_cell.angle_alpha   90.00
_cell.angle_beta   90.00
_cell.angle_gamma   90.00
#
_symmetry.space_group_name_H-M   'P 1'
#
loop_
_entity.id
_entity.type
_entity.pdbx_description
1 polymer ?
#
loop_
_entity_poly.entity_id
_entity_poly.type
_entity_poly.pdbx_seq_one_letter_code
_entity_poly.pdbx_strand_id
1 'polypeptide(L)'
;MNGYFMLVLHTHLPFVKGKGVWPFGEEWLYEVMYGSYIPLVKALEDLYEDGVVPNVTVSITPVLLSQLVMPECIDGFRKYIARKI
;
A
#
# COMPACT_ATOMS: atom_id res chain seq x y z
N MET A 1 13.86 10.35 32.18
CA MET A 1 13.59 10.57 30.76
C MET A 1 13.09 9.25 30.20
N ASN A 2 11.88 9.20 29.64
CA ASN A 2 11.38 8.00 28.97
C ASN A 2 12.03 7.91 27.57
N GLY A 3 12.31 6.70 27.10
CA GLY A 3 13.00 6.47 25.83
C GLY A 3 12.20 6.95 24.61
N TYR A 4 12.84 6.95 23.44
CA TYR A 4 12.21 7.28 22.17
C TYR A 4 11.63 6.02 21.52
N PHE A 5 10.46 6.16 20.89
CA PHE A 5 9.85 5.13 20.04
C PHE A 5 9.84 5.61 18.59
N MET A 6 10.19 4.71 17.66
CA MET A 6 10.15 4.97 16.23
C MET A 6 9.51 3.78 15.52
N LEU A 7 8.37 4.03 14.85
CA LEU A 7 7.74 3.05 13.99
C LEU A 7 8.27 3.19 12.56
N VAL A 8 8.86 2.13 12.02
CA VAL A 8 9.34 2.07 10.64
C VAL A 8 8.59 0.98 9.89
N LEU A 9 7.79 1.38 8.90
CA LEU A 9 7.01 0.49 8.04
C LEU A 9 7.75 0.28 6.72
N HIS A 10 8.22 -0.93 6.48
CA HIS A 10 8.87 -1.31 5.22
C HIS A 10 7.86 -1.95 4.26
N THR A 11 7.68 -1.35 3.09
CA THR A 11 6.75 -1.85 2.07
C THR A 11 7.48 -2.31 0.81
N HIS A 12 7.23 -3.56 0.46
CA HIS A 12 7.86 -4.22 -0.67
C HIS A 12 6.90 -5.18 -1.35
N LEU A 13 6.96 -5.21 -2.68
CA LEU A 13 6.39 -6.26 -3.50
C LEU A 13 7.34 -6.45 -4.70
N PRO A 14 7.67 -7.68 -5.10
CA PRO A 14 8.39 -7.90 -6.35
C PRO A 14 7.59 -7.37 -7.55
N PHE A 15 8.25 -7.29 -8.71
CA PHE A 15 7.58 -6.90 -9.95
C PHE A 15 6.65 -8.01 -10.43
N VAL A 16 5.33 -7.81 -10.29
CA VAL A 16 4.27 -8.78 -10.60
C VAL A 16 3.50 -8.47 -11.88
N LYS A 17 3.61 -7.25 -12.42
CA LYS A 17 2.90 -6.87 -13.65
C LYS A 17 3.25 -7.81 -14.81
N GLY A 18 2.23 -8.39 -15.44
CA GLY A 18 2.38 -9.34 -16.54
C GLY A 18 2.97 -10.70 -16.14
N LYS A 19 3.05 -11.03 -14.84
CA LYS A 19 3.62 -12.29 -14.33
C LYS A 19 2.56 -13.28 -13.83
N GLY A 20 1.34 -13.15 -14.34
CA GLY A 20 0.16 -13.89 -13.86
C GLY A 20 -0.78 -12.98 -13.07
N VAL A 21 -2.03 -13.43 -12.90
CA VAL A 21 -3.06 -12.69 -12.17
C VAL A 21 -3.32 -13.34 -10.83
N TRP A 22 -3.66 -14.64 -10.83
CA TRP A 22 -3.98 -15.43 -9.63
C TRP A 22 -3.44 -16.86 -9.79
N PRO A 23 -3.02 -17.55 -8.70
CA PRO A 23 -2.98 -17.12 -7.29
C PRO A 23 -1.78 -16.25 -6.92
N PHE A 24 -0.80 -16.16 -7.81
CA PHE A 24 0.41 -15.37 -7.65
C PHE A 24 0.55 -14.43 -8.83
N GLY A 25 0.85 -13.15 -8.58
CA GLY A 25 0.97 -12.14 -9.62
C GLY A 25 0.26 -10.84 -9.26
N GLU A 26 -0.45 -10.24 -10.21
CA GLU A 26 -1.04 -8.91 -10.06
C GLU A 26 -2.03 -8.81 -8.90
N GLU A 27 -2.74 -9.89 -8.53
CA GLU A 27 -3.66 -9.84 -7.38
C GLU A 27 -2.97 -9.59 -6.04
N TRP A 28 -1.70 -9.97 -5.88
CA TRP A 28 -0.95 -9.62 -4.68
C TRP A 28 -0.86 -8.11 -4.49
N LEU A 29 -0.61 -7.37 -5.58
CA LEU A 29 -0.52 -5.91 -5.53
C LEU A 29 -1.87 -5.31 -5.09
N TYR A 30 -2.98 -5.83 -5.60
CA TYR A 30 -4.31 -5.34 -5.27
C TYR A 30 -4.75 -5.73 -3.86
N GLU A 31 -4.37 -6.91 -3.39
CA GLU A 31 -4.59 -7.37 -2.02
C GLU A 31 -3.89 -6.46 -1.01
N VAL A 32 -2.60 -6.13 -1.22
CA VAL A 32 -1.89 -5.22 -0.31
C VAL A 32 -2.38 -3.78 -0.41
N MET A 33 -2.79 -3.31 -1.60
CA MET A 33 -3.43 -2.00 -1.74
C MET A 33 -4.71 -1.90 -0.92
N TYR A 34 -5.60 -2.90 -1.03
CA TYR A 34 -6.86 -2.94 -0.31
C TYR A 34 -6.70 -3.16 1.19
N GLY A 35 -5.87 -4.14 1.57
CA GLY A 35 -5.77 -4.60 2.96
C GLY A 35 -4.77 -3.85 3.82
N SER A 36 -3.87 -3.06 3.22
CA SER A 36 -2.77 -2.40 3.95
C SER A 36 -2.59 -0.94 3.55
N TYR A 37 -2.34 -0.63 2.28
CA TYR A 37 -1.91 0.73 1.88
C TYR A 37 -3.03 1.76 2.01
N ILE A 38 -4.22 1.48 1.49
CA ILE A 38 -5.37 2.40 1.59
C ILE A 38 -5.79 2.58 3.06
N PRO A 39 -5.94 1.50 3.87
CA PRO A 39 -6.19 1.65 5.31
C PRO A 39 -5.12 2.46 6.05
N LEU A 40 -3.84 2.28 5.72
CA LEU A 40 -2.75 3.05 6.32
C LEU A 40 -2.85 4.54 5.98
N VAL A 41 -3.07 4.89 4.70
CA VAL A 41 -3.25 6.28 4.28
C VAL A 41 -4.43 6.90 5.03
N LYS A 42 -5.57 6.21 5.09
CA LYS A 42 -6.74 6.69 5.83
C LYS A 42 -6.44 6.93 7.31
N ALA A 43 -5.75 6.00 7.98
CA ALA A 43 -5.39 6.19 9.39
C ALA A 43 -4.45 7.38 9.61
N LEU A 44 -3.56 7.68 8.66
CA LEU A 44 -2.69 8.85 8.72
C LEU A 44 -3.46 10.16 8.46
N GLU A 45 -4.44 10.14 7.55
CA GLU A 45 -5.37 11.24 7.31
C GLU A 45 -6.22 11.53 8.55
N ASP A 46 -6.82 10.50 9.15
CA ASP A 46 -7.63 10.60 10.38
C ASP A 46 -6.81 11.24 11.53
N LEU A 47 -5.56 10.81 11.73
CA LEU A 47 -4.66 11.40 12.73
C LEU A 47 -4.35 12.88 12.43
N TYR A 48 -4.12 13.21 11.16
CA TYR A 48 -3.86 14.58 10.74
C TYR A 48 -5.08 15.48 10.98
N GLU A 49 -6.29 15.00 10.68
CA GLU A 49 -7.55 15.71 10.94
C GLU A 49 -7.80 15.93 12.44
N ASP A 50 -7.40 14.98 13.29
CA ASP A 50 -7.43 15.10 14.75
C ASP A 50 -6.32 16.01 15.33
N GLY A 51 -5.49 16.61 14.48
CA GLY A 51 -4.38 17.49 14.88
C GLY A 51 -3.16 16.76 15.45
N VAL A 52 -3.08 15.43 15.26
CA VAL A 52 -1.95 14.60 15.66
C VAL A 52 -0.95 14.50 14.50
N VAL A 53 0.31 14.85 14.74
CA VAL A 53 1.38 14.62 13.76
C VAL A 53 1.91 13.19 13.94
N PRO A 54 1.64 12.26 12.99
CA PRO A 54 2.10 10.88 13.13
C PRO A 54 3.63 10.80 12.98
N ASN A 55 4.32 10.41 14.05
CA ASN A 55 5.77 10.14 14.04
C ASN A 55 6.07 8.74 13.49
N VAL A 56 5.76 8.52 12.21
CA VAL A 56 5.97 7.25 11.50
C VAL A 56 6.88 7.44 10.28
N THR A 57 7.74 6.46 10.03
CA THR A 57 8.54 6.39 8.81
C THR A 57 7.99 5.29 7.91
N VAL A 58 7.68 5.61 6.66
CA VAL A 58 7.24 4.63 5.65
C VAL A 58 8.28 4.55 4.55
N SER A 59 8.80 3.34 4.31
CA SER A 59 9.71 3.04 3.21
C SER A 59 8.94 2.33 2.10
N ILE A 60 9.05 2.83 0.86
CA ILE A 60 8.48 2.22 -0.34
C ILE A 60 9.63 1.85 -1.28
N THR A 61 9.78 0.57 -1.58
CA THR A 61 10.84 0.13 -2.52
C THR A 61 10.58 0.67 -3.94
N PRO A 62 11.62 1.04 -4.71
CA PRO A 62 11.43 1.58 -6.07
C PRO A 62 10.65 0.65 -7.01
N VAL A 63 10.80 -0.67 -6.85
CA VAL A 63 10.08 -1.68 -7.64
C VAL A 63 8.59 -1.76 -7.30
N LEU A 64 8.21 -1.50 -6.05
CA LEU A 64 6.81 -1.38 -5.67
C LEU A 64 6.24 -0.06 -6.21
N LEU A 65 6.95 1.05 -5.99
CA LEU A 65 6.51 2.37 -6.44
C LEU A 65 6.28 2.41 -7.95
N SER A 66 7.18 1.81 -8.75
CA SER A 66 7.06 1.80 -10.20
C SER A 66 5.79 1.12 -10.69
N GLN A 67 5.28 0.12 -9.98
CA GLN A 67 4.03 -0.57 -10.32
C GLN A 67 2.80 0.20 -9.85
N LEU A 68 2.87 0.83 -8.67
CA LEU A 68 1.76 1.62 -8.11
C LEU A 68 1.39 2.83 -8.99
N VAL A 69 2.37 3.44 -9.66
CA VAL A 69 2.15 4.60 -10.54
C VAL A 69 1.71 4.24 -11.97
N MET A 70 1.65 2.95 -12.32
CA MET A 70 1.20 2.52 -13.64
C MET A 70 -0.31 2.74 -13.80
N PRO A 71 -0.79 3.33 -14.91
CA PRO A 71 -2.23 3.46 -15.17
C PRO A 71 -2.99 2.13 -15.09
N GLU A 72 -2.37 1.05 -15.56
CA GLU A 72 -2.92 -0.30 -15.56
C GLU A 72 -3.11 -0.86 -14.13
N CYS A 73 -2.36 -0.35 -13.15
CA CYS A 73 -2.54 -0.71 -11.75
C CYS A 73 -3.90 -0.22 -11.24
N ILE A 74 -4.29 1.00 -11.58
CA ILE A 74 -5.58 1.58 -11.18
C ILE A 74 -6.74 0.78 -11.78
N ASP A 75 -6.68 0.48 -13.08
CA ASP A 75 -7.72 -0.28 -13.77
C ASP A 75 -7.82 -1.72 -13.26
N GLY A 76 -6.67 -2.36 -13.00
CA GLY A 76 -6.63 -3.69 -12.39
C GLY A 76 -7.20 -3.71 -10.97
N PHE A 77 -6.85 -2.71 -10.15
CA PHE A 77 -7.36 -2.57 -8.80
C PHE A 77 -8.89 -2.38 -8.78
N ARG A 78 -9.44 -1.54 -9.67
CA ARG A 78 -10.90 -1.37 -9.81
C ARG A 78 -11.60 -2.68 -10.14
N LYS A 79 -11.05 -3.47 -11.08
CA LYS A 79 -11.58 -4.80 -11.42
C LYS A 79 -11.47 -5.79 -10.26
N TYR A 80 -10.41 -5.71 -9.47
CA TYR A 80 -10.25 -6.52 -8.27
C TYR A 80 -11.31 -6.18 -7.22
N ILE A 81 -11.51 -4.89 -6.90
CA ILE A 81 -12.52 -4.46 -5.91
C ILE A 81 -13.94 -4.82 -6.35
N ALA A 82 -14.30 -4.59 -7.62
CA ALA A 82 -15.61 -4.92 -8.15
C ALA A 82 -15.94 -6.44 -8.14
N ARG A 83 -14.92 -7.30 -8.02
CA ARG A 83 -15.11 -8.75 -7.82
C ARG A 83 -15.18 -9.14 -6.35
N LYS A 84 -14.63 -8.30 -5.46
CA LYS A 84 -14.47 -8.58 -4.03
C LYS A 84 -15.61 -8.05 -3.17
N ILE A 85 -16.31 -7.02 -3.64
CA ILE A 85 -17.48 -6.37 -3.02
C ILE A 85 -18.66 -6.47 -3.98
#